data_AF-A0A953LS01-F1
#
_entry.id   AF-A0A953LS01-F1
#
_cell.length_a   1.000
_cell.length_b   1.000
_cell.length_c   1.000
_cell.angle_alpha   90.00
_cell.angle_beta   90.00
_cell.angle_gamma   90.00
#
_symmetry.space_group_name_H-M   'P 1'
#
loop_
_entity.id
_entity.type
_entity.pdbx_description
1 polymer ?
#
loop_
_entity_poly.entity_id
_entity_poly.type
_entity_poly.pdbx_seq_one_letter_code
_entity_poly.pdbx_strand_id
1 'polypeptide(L)'
;PRDRPAAGAPGARVRIYGPLEARLQQADRVVLGGLVEGSWPPETQSDPWLSRPMRRDPGLDLPERRIGLSAHDFAQALGAPDIVLTRAAKVAGAPTVPSRFLQRLAAVAGEEPWKEVVKRGGKYLDWARTLDRSEAKPKPCERPAPTPPVAARPKRLTVTEIEHWLRDPYTIYAKHILKIGALDPVDTPPGARDRGTVIHEAIGNFTQKYADALPDDPVAALTALGQEAFKPLDDYPETRAFWWPRFQRIARWFAGWEAARRASAAAIFTETRGEIAVTPDFRLAARADRIERLKDGRYAVLDYKTGQPPTNREVKAGLAPQLTLEGAIIRQGGFQNIPAGASLAELLYLRLSGGDPAGRPDPKDFEKSSPDEEADKALVRLREVAEKFAIEETPYQSFTRPQWVGRTYSDYDHLARVKEWSAFGGEDDGVPE
;
A
#
# COMPACT_ATOMS: atom_id res chain seq x y z
N PRO A 1 -21.55 -5.41 -16.58
CA PRO A 1 -22.96 -5.83 -16.39
C PRO A 1 -23.56 -5.11 -15.17
N ARG A 2 -24.29 -4.01 -15.40
CA ARG A 2 -24.99 -3.29 -14.32
C ARG A 2 -26.25 -4.08 -13.96
N ASP A 3 -26.34 -4.55 -12.72
CA ASP A 3 -27.60 -5.00 -12.12
C ASP A 3 -28.59 -3.84 -12.14
N ARG A 4 -29.45 -3.79 -13.16
CA ARG A 4 -30.71 -3.07 -13.07
C ARG A 4 -31.65 -3.95 -12.28
N PRO A 5 -32.26 -3.47 -11.17
CA PRO A 5 -33.30 -4.25 -10.50
C PRO A 5 -34.38 -4.62 -11.51
N ALA A 6 -34.75 -5.90 -11.56
CA ALA A 6 -35.76 -6.42 -12.48
C ALA A 6 -37.03 -5.55 -12.39
N ALA A 7 -37.35 -4.85 -13.48
CA ALA A 7 -38.54 -4.04 -13.56
C ALA A 7 -39.77 -4.96 -13.41
N GLY A 8 -40.53 -4.78 -12.32
CA GLY A 8 -41.86 -5.35 -12.19
C GLY A 8 -41.97 -6.76 -11.58
N ALA A 9 -41.21 -7.09 -10.53
CA ALA A 9 -41.54 -8.26 -9.71
C ALA A 9 -42.97 -8.13 -9.12
N PRO A 10 -43.85 -9.14 -9.28
CA PRO A 10 -45.18 -9.13 -8.68
C PRO A 10 -45.08 -8.93 -7.16
N GLY A 11 -45.73 -7.89 -6.64
CA GLY A 11 -45.70 -7.53 -5.20
C GLY A 11 -44.70 -6.43 -4.80
N ALA A 12 -43.92 -5.87 -5.73
CA ALA A 12 -43.05 -4.72 -5.42
C ALA A 12 -43.87 -3.47 -5.04
N ARG A 13 -43.57 -2.90 -3.85
CA ARG A 13 -44.21 -1.68 -3.31
C ARG A 13 -43.79 -0.38 -4.02
N VAL A 14 -42.67 -0.41 -4.74
CA VAL A 14 -42.15 0.70 -5.56
C VAL A 14 -41.67 0.10 -6.88
N ARG A 15 -42.00 0.77 -7.99
CA ARG A 15 -41.59 0.36 -9.33
C ARG A 15 -40.87 1.52 -10.01
N ILE A 16 -39.72 1.24 -10.61
CA ILE A 16 -38.89 2.24 -11.30
C ILE A 16 -38.97 1.93 -12.79
N TYR A 17 -39.38 2.92 -13.57
CA TYR A 17 -39.59 2.80 -15.01
C TYR A 17 -38.81 3.88 -15.75
N GLY A 18 -38.29 3.55 -16.93
CA GLY A 18 -37.96 4.56 -17.93
C GLY A 18 -39.23 5.21 -18.51
N PRO A 19 -39.16 6.41 -19.14
CA PRO A 19 -40.34 7.10 -19.68
C PRO A 19 -41.17 6.25 -20.65
N LEU A 20 -40.53 5.43 -21.47
CA LEU A 20 -41.21 4.53 -22.40
C LEU A 20 -41.93 3.38 -21.67
N GLU A 21 -41.29 2.79 -20.66
CA GLU A 21 -41.83 1.68 -19.86
C GLU A 21 -42.99 2.13 -18.97
N ALA A 22 -42.99 3.41 -18.56
CA ALA A 22 -44.03 4.01 -17.74
C ALA A 22 -45.34 4.22 -18.51
N ARG A 23 -45.32 4.16 -19.85
CA ARG A 23 -46.54 4.32 -20.65
C ARG A 23 -47.53 3.21 -20.33
N LEU A 24 -48.81 3.58 -20.21
CA LEU A 24 -49.92 2.70 -19.85
C LEU A 24 -49.83 2.08 -18.44
N GLN A 25 -48.84 2.48 -17.63
CA GLN A 25 -48.81 2.12 -16.21
C GLN A 25 -49.67 3.10 -15.40
N GLN A 26 -50.32 2.59 -14.36
CA GLN A 26 -51.11 3.40 -13.43
C GLN A 26 -50.59 3.20 -12.00
N ALA A 27 -50.50 4.29 -11.26
CA ALA A 27 -50.14 4.31 -9.84
C ALA A 27 -50.82 5.49 -9.16
N ASP A 28 -51.19 5.32 -7.89
CA ASP A 28 -51.82 6.39 -7.10
C ASP A 28 -50.85 7.56 -6.85
N ARG A 29 -49.55 7.25 -6.74
CA ARG A 29 -48.47 8.24 -6.64
C ARG A 29 -47.41 8.00 -7.71
N VAL A 30 -47.06 9.06 -8.43
CA VAL A 30 -45.98 9.07 -9.44
C VAL A 30 -44.88 10.04 -9.01
N VAL A 31 -43.62 9.59 -9.06
CA VAL A 31 -42.46 10.43 -8.80
C VAL A 31 -41.68 10.61 -10.10
N LEU A 32 -41.64 11.85 -10.60
CA LEU A 32 -40.82 12.19 -11.77
C LEU A 32 -39.43 12.61 -11.31
N GLY A 33 -38.48 11.72 -11.54
CA GLY A 33 -37.06 11.88 -11.27
C GLY A 33 -36.32 12.63 -12.38
N GLY A 34 -35.33 13.44 -12.00
CA GLY A 34 -34.34 13.95 -12.96
C GLY A 34 -34.86 15.04 -13.90
N LEU A 35 -35.74 15.93 -13.43
CA LEU A 35 -36.23 17.09 -14.18
C LEU A 35 -35.17 18.21 -14.26
N VAL A 36 -34.04 17.86 -14.85
CA VAL A 36 -32.89 18.71 -15.13
C VAL A 36 -32.78 18.88 -16.65
N GLU A 37 -32.42 20.07 -17.09
CA GLU A 37 -32.19 20.36 -18.50
C GLU A 37 -31.09 19.46 -19.07
N GLY A 38 -31.32 18.89 -20.25
CA GLY A 38 -30.42 17.91 -20.88
C GLY A 38 -30.59 16.46 -20.40
N SER A 39 -31.26 16.23 -19.26
CA SER A 39 -31.70 14.90 -18.82
C SER A 39 -33.14 14.62 -19.21
N TRP A 40 -34.05 15.53 -18.85
CA TRP A 40 -35.46 15.48 -19.24
C TRP A 40 -35.96 16.89 -19.59
N PRO A 41 -36.08 17.25 -20.88
CA PRO A 41 -35.85 16.40 -22.04
C PRO A 41 -34.36 16.06 -22.23
N PRO A 42 -34.04 14.90 -22.82
CA PRO A 42 -32.66 14.55 -23.17
C PRO A 42 -32.13 15.53 -24.22
N GLU A 43 -30.83 15.83 -24.16
CA GLU A 43 -30.19 16.66 -25.19
C GLU A 43 -30.39 16.07 -26.58
N THR A 44 -30.69 16.94 -27.55
CA THR A 44 -30.76 16.55 -28.95
C THR A 44 -29.35 16.25 -29.45
N GLN A 45 -29.06 14.99 -29.70
CA GLN A 45 -27.82 14.60 -30.36
C GLN A 45 -27.91 15.00 -31.84
N SER A 46 -26.94 15.78 -32.31
CA SER A 46 -26.73 15.99 -33.74
C SER A 46 -26.24 14.69 -34.36
N ASP A 47 -26.85 14.29 -35.48
CA ASP A 47 -26.39 13.15 -36.25
C ASP A 47 -25.04 13.48 -36.90
N PRO A 48 -24.02 12.60 -36.81
CA PRO A 48 -22.71 12.85 -37.40
C PRO A 48 -22.69 12.80 -38.95
N TRP A 49 -23.73 12.28 -39.58
CA TRP A 49 -23.83 12.04 -41.02
C TRP A 49 -24.90 12.89 -41.71
N LEU A 50 -26.03 13.12 -41.05
CA LEU A 50 -27.18 13.80 -41.66
C LEU A 50 -27.45 15.15 -41.00
N SER A 51 -27.25 16.22 -41.78
CA SER A 51 -27.67 17.56 -41.38
C SER A 51 -29.19 17.67 -41.24
N ARG A 52 -29.67 18.71 -40.54
CA ARG A 52 -31.10 18.95 -40.34
C ARG A 52 -31.88 19.05 -41.67
N PRO A 53 -31.42 19.80 -42.71
CA PRO A 53 -32.08 19.81 -44.01
C PRO A 53 -32.12 18.43 -44.67
N MET A 54 -31.01 17.67 -44.64
CA MET A 54 -30.93 16.34 -45.22
C MET A 54 -31.88 15.32 -44.58
N ARG A 55 -32.30 15.54 -43.32
CA ARG A 55 -33.37 14.73 -42.69
C ARG A 55 -34.76 15.22 -43.07
N ARG A 56 -34.96 16.54 -43.14
CA ARG A 56 -36.26 17.14 -43.42
C ARG A 56 -36.74 16.83 -44.83
N ASP A 57 -35.86 16.95 -45.83
CA ASP A 57 -36.21 16.82 -47.25
C ASP A 57 -36.79 15.44 -47.62
N PRO A 58 -36.25 14.30 -47.12
CA PRO A 58 -36.85 12.98 -47.29
C PRO A 58 -37.98 12.66 -46.30
N GLY A 59 -38.39 13.61 -45.44
CA GLY A 59 -39.47 13.41 -44.46
C GLY A 59 -39.08 12.59 -43.23
N LEU A 60 -37.79 12.53 -42.88
CA LEU A 60 -37.32 11.84 -41.67
C LEU A 60 -37.57 12.67 -40.40
N ASP A 61 -37.72 11.98 -39.28
CA ASP A 61 -37.88 12.60 -37.97
C ASP A 61 -36.66 13.49 -37.61
N LEU A 62 -36.95 14.75 -37.28
CA LEU A 62 -35.97 15.67 -36.74
C LEU A 62 -35.60 15.28 -35.30
N PRO A 63 -34.35 15.51 -34.85
CA PRO A 63 -33.92 15.20 -33.48
C PRO A 63 -34.83 15.80 -32.39
N GLU A 64 -35.40 16.98 -32.65
CA GLU A 64 -36.31 17.70 -31.77
C GLU A 64 -37.63 16.95 -31.50
N ARG A 65 -38.00 15.97 -32.35
CA ARG A 65 -39.20 15.14 -32.10
C ARG A 65 -39.11 14.41 -30.77
N ARG A 66 -37.90 14.06 -30.31
CA ARG A 66 -37.69 13.46 -28.99
C ARG A 66 -38.09 14.41 -27.86
N ILE A 67 -37.88 15.72 -28.02
CA ILE A 67 -38.35 16.72 -27.04
C ILE A 67 -39.87 16.69 -26.96
N GLY A 68 -40.56 16.61 -28.12
CA GLY A 68 -42.02 16.50 -28.17
C GLY A 68 -42.55 15.24 -27.49
N LEU A 69 -41.89 14.09 -27.70
CA LEU A 69 -42.22 12.85 -27.00
C LEU A 69 -41.97 12.96 -25.49
N SER A 70 -40.85 13.53 -25.07
CA SER A 70 -40.57 13.76 -23.64
C SER A 70 -41.55 14.73 -22.99
N ALA A 71 -42.06 15.72 -23.74
CA ALA A 71 -43.10 16.64 -23.27
C ALA A 71 -44.45 15.92 -23.15
N HIS A 72 -44.77 15.03 -24.10
CA HIS A 72 -45.96 14.18 -24.02
C HIS A 72 -45.90 13.26 -22.81
N ASP A 73 -44.79 12.54 -22.61
CA ASP A 73 -44.61 11.63 -21.47
C ASP A 73 -44.69 12.40 -20.14
N PHE A 74 -44.10 13.60 -20.06
CA PHE A 74 -44.22 14.49 -18.91
C PHE A 74 -45.68 14.88 -18.64
N ALA A 75 -46.41 15.34 -19.67
CA ALA A 75 -47.80 15.75 -19.52
C ALA A 75 -48.74 14.58 -19.15
N GLN A 76 -48.53 13.39 -19.73
CA GLN A 76 -49.31 12.20 -19.39
C GLN A 76 -49.09 11.79 -17.92
N ALA A 77 -47.85 11.85 -17.43
CA ALA A 77 -47.55 11.55 -16.04
C ALA A 77 -48.19 12.55 -15.05
N LEU A 78 -48.46 13.79 -15.49
CA LEU A 78 -49.19 14.78 -14.69
C LEU A 78 -50.69 14.46 -14.51
N GLY A 79 -51.20 13.38 -15.13
CA GLY A 79 -52.57 12.90 -14.92
C GLY A 79 -52.77 12.04 -13.67
N ALA A 80 -51.71 11.70 -12.93
CA ALA A 80 -51.80 10.88 -11.73
C ALA A 80 -52.42 11.65 -10.54
N PRO A 81 -53.11 10.97 -9.60
CA PRO A 81 -53.75 11.62 -8.45
C PRO A 81 -52.77 12.38 -7.54
N ASP A 82 -51.55 11.83 -7.37
CA ASP A 82 -50.50 12.43 -6.54
C ASP A 82 -49.16 12.39 -7.28
N ILE A 83 -48.52 13.55 -7.44
CA ILE A 83 -47.32 13.71 -8.25
C ILE A 83 -46.24 14.43 -7.45
N VAL A 84 -45.04 13.85 -7.46
CA VAL A 84 -43.83 14.48 -6.93
C VAL A 84 -42.88 14.76 -8.09
N LEU A 85 -42.56 16.04 -8.31
CA LEU A 85 -41.60 16.48 -9.31
C LEU A 85 -40.25 16.74 -8.62
N THR A 86 -39.19 16.09 -9.09
CA THR A 86 -37.87 16.21 -8.46
C THR A 86 -36.78 16.58 -9.46
N ARG A 87 -35.82 17.39 -8.99
CA ARG A 87 -34.58 17.70 -9.71
C ARG A 87 -33.43 17.76 -8.73
N ALA A 88 -32.23 17.44 -9.19
CA ALA A 88 -31.02 17.75 -8.45
C ALA A 88 -30.78 19.28 -8.48
N ALA A 89 -30.11 19.81 -7.46
CA ALA A 89 -29.56 21.17 -7.50
C ALA A 89 -28.12 21.19 -8.03
N LYS A 90 -27.39 20.09 -7.81
CA LYS A 90 -26.03 19.85 -8.31
C LYS A 90 -25.89 18.42 -8.80
N VAL A 91 -25.10 18.22 -9.85
CA VAL A 91 -24.67 16.91 -10.35
C VAL A 91 -23.15 16.97 -10.53
N ALA A 92 -22.42 16.00 -9.97
CA ALA A 92 -20.95 15.98 -9.97
C ALA A 92 -20.31 17.31 -9.52
N GLY A 93 -20.88 17.95 -8.48
CA GLY A 93 -20.38 19.24 -7.95
C GLY A 93 -20.85 20.49 -8.71
N ALA A 94 -21.26 20.37 -9.98
CA ALA A 94 -21.72 21.49 -10.80
C ALA A 94 -23.21 21.80 -10.58
N PRO A 95 -23.64 23.07 -10.56
CA PRO A 95 -25.04 23.45 -10.48
C PRO A 95 -25.81 23.01 -11.74
N THR A 96 -27.05 22.57 -11.55
CA THR A 96 -27.92 22.12 -12.66
C THR A 96 -28.97 23.16 -13.02
N VAL A 97 -29.34 23.23 -14.30
CA VAL A 97 -30.47 24.03 -14.79
C VAL A 97 -31.79 23.23 -14.65
N PRO A 98 -32.87 23.81 -14.09
CA PRO A 98 -34.16 23.14 -14.03
C PRO A 98 -34.67 22.80 -15.44
N SER A 99 -35.31 21.64 -15.61
CA SER A 99 -35.97 21.28 -16.88
C SER A 99 -36.87 22.40 -17.37
N ARG A 100 -36.80 22.71 -18.68
CA ARG A 100 -37.73 23.63 -19.34
C ARG A 100 -39.21 23.30 -19.11
N PHE A 101 -39.56 22.03 -18.91
CA PHE A 101 -40.94 21.62 -18.62
C PHE A 101 -41.37 22.06 -17.22
N LEU A 102 -40.46 21.96 -16.24
CA LEU A 102 -40.69 22.45 -14.88
C LEU A 102 -40.82 23.97 -14.87
N GLN A 103 -39.96 24.67 -15.61
CA GLN A 103 -40.01 26.13 -15.75
C GLN A 103 -41.33 26.59 -16.40
N ARG A 104 -41.77 25.91 -17.46
CA ARG A 104 -43.05 26.20 -18.15
C ARG A 104 -44.23 25.95 -17.21
N LEU A 105 -44.22 24.85 -16.47
CA LEU A 105 -45.27 24.54 -15.50
C LEU A 105 -45.36 25.61 -14.40
N ALA A 106 -44.22 26.02 -13.85
CA ALA A 106 -44.15 27.10 -12.86
C ALA A 106 -44.72 28.42 -13.41
N ALA A 107 -44.34 28.78 -14.64
CA ALA A 107 -44.82 30.00 -15.29
C ALA A 107 -46.34 29.98 -15.53
N VAL A 108 -46.90 28.83 -15.93
CA VAL A 108 -48.35 28.69 -16.17
C VAL A 108 -49.14 28.63 -14.86
N ALA A 109 -48.60 27.98 -13.82
CA ALA A 109 -49.24 27.90 -12.51
C ALA A 109 -49.30 29.24 -11.78
N GLY A 110 -48.41 30.17 -12.10
CA GLY A 110 -48.25 31.44 -11.40
C GLY A 110 -47.41 31.29 -10.12
N GLU A 111 -46.97 32.43 -9.60
CA GLU A 111 -45.98 32.50 -8.53
C GLU A 111 -46.46 31.88 -7.21
N GLU A 112 -47.64 32.26 -6.74
CA GLU A 112 -48.15 31.81 -5.44
C GLU A 112 -48.45 30.30 -5.40
N PRO A 113 -49.18 29.71 -6.38
CA PRO A 113 -49.36 28.25 -6.41
C PRO A 113 -48.04 27.49 -6.53
N TRP A 114 -47.08 28.01 -7.30
CA TRP A 114 -45.77 27.38 -7.44
C TRP A 114 -44.96 27.38 -6.15
N LYS A 115 -44.96 28.49 -5.41
CA LYS A 115 -44.33 28.57 -4.08
C LYS A 115 -44.87 27.50 -3.14
N GLU A 116 -46.18 27.27 -3.13
CA GLU A 116 -46.76 26.23 -2.28
C GLU A 116 -46.43 24.81 -2.73
N VAL A 117 -46.31 24.55 -4.03
CA VAL A 117 -45.78 23.27 -4.53
C VAL A 117 -44.35 23.03 -4.01
N VAL A 118 -43.47 24.03 -4.13
CA VAL A 118 -42.08 23.94 -3.65
C VAL A 118 -42.03 23.73 -2.14
N LYS A 119 -42.83 24.47 -1.37
CA LYS A 119 -42.91 24.35 0.09
C LYS A 119 -43.34 22.95 0.53
N ARG A 120 -44.37 22.38 -0.11
CA ARG A 120 -44.81 20.99 0.15
C ARG A 120 -43.72 19.97 -0.16
N GLY A 121 -42.88 20.23 -1.16
CA GLY A 121 -41.72 19.40 -1.49
C GLY A 121 -40.60 19.47 -0.43
N GLY A 122 -40.48 20.59 0.28
CA GLY A 122 -39.45 20.83 1.30
C GLY A 122 -39.39 19.74 2.37
N LYS A 123 -40.54 19.19 2.78
CA LYS A 123 -40.61 18.11 3.79
C LYS A 123 -39.77 16.89 3.41
N TYR A 124 -39.68 16.54 2.13
CA TYR A 124 -38.89 15.37 1.68
C TYR A 124 -37.40 15.66 1.75
N LEU A 125 -36.99 16.91 1.49
CA LEU A 125 -35.60 17.34 1.66
C LEU A 125 -35.22 17.34 3.13
N ASP A 126 -36.14 17.77 4.00
CA ASP A 126 -35.91 17.75 5.44
C ASP A 126 -35.76 16.32 5.95
N TRP A 127 -36.65 15.40 5.56
CA TRP A 127 -36.52 13.98 5.87
C TRP A 127 -35.17 13.42 5.41
N ALA A 128 -34.76 13.70 4.16
CA ALA A 128 -33.48 13.23 3.63
C ALA A 128 -32.28 13.78 4.43
N ARG A 129 -32.31 15.06 4.81
CA ARG A 129 -31.26 15.68 5.62
C ARG A 129 -31.22 15.15 7.05
N THR A 130 -32.36 14.73 7.58
CA THR A 130 -32.44 14.17 8.94
C THR A 130 -32.13 12.69 9.02
N LEU A 131 -32.25 11.95 7.92
CA LEU A 131 -32.17 10.48 7.91
C LEU A 131 -30.86 9.95 8.52
N ASP A 132 -29.73 10.56 8.13
CA ASP A 132 -28.39 10.18 8.61
C ASP A 132 -27.83 11.18 9.63
N ARG A 133 -28.65 12.14 10.09
CA ARG A 133 -28.21 13.14 11.06
C ARG A 133 -28.18 12.52 12.45
N SER A 134 -26.99 12.16 12.90
CA SER A 134 -26.76 11.86 14.31
C SER A 134 -27.04 13.09 15.17
N GLU A 135 -27.83 12.93 16.23
CA GLU A 135 -28.01 13.95 17.27
C GLU A 135 -26.75 14.10 18.14
N ALA A 136 -25.91 13.05 18.19
CA ALA A 136 -24.66 13.07 18.92
C ALA A 136 -23.60 13.88 18.16
N LYS A 137 -22.91 14.76 18.88
CA LYS A 137 -21.70 15.42 18.35
C LYS A 137 -20.68 14.35 17.95
N PRO A 138 -20.04 14.47 16.77
CA PRO A 138 -18.99 13.55 16.37
C PRO A 138 -17.87 13.56 17.43
N LYS A 139 -17.48 12.37 17.90
CA LYS A 139 -16.37 12.20 18.82
C LYS A 139 -15.13 11.83 18.00
N PRO A 140 -14.05 12.64 18.04
CA PRO A 140 -12.77 12.26 17.42
C PRO A 140 -12.31 10.92 17.99
N CYS A 141 -11.80 10.04 17.13
CA CYS A 141 -11.17 8.82 17.59
C CYS A 141 -9.69 9.10 17.84
N GLU A 142 -9.19 8.66 18.99
CA GLU A 142 -7.76 8.73 19.27
C GLU A 142 -6.98 7.75 18.40
N ARG A 143 -5.69 8.04 18.19
CA ARG A 143 -4.79 7.13 17.48
C ARG A 143 -4.77 5.75 18.16
N PRO A 144 -4.82 4.63 17.42
CA PRO A 144 -4.69 3.30 17.99
C PRO A 144 -3.42 3.13 18.84
N ALA A 145 -3.59 2.69 20.08
CA ALA A 145 -2.51 2.46 21.03
C ALA A 145 -2.75 1.16 21.85
N PRO A 146 -2.81 -0.02 21.20
CA PRO A 146 -3.15 -1.28 21.87
C PRO A 146 -2.09 -1.68 22.90
N THR A 147 -2.55 -2.13 24.07
CA THR A 147 -1.74 -2.65 25.18
C THR A 147 -2.07 -4.13 25.41
N PRO A 148 -1.60 -5.05 24.55
CA PRO A 148 -1.92 -6.47 24.67
C PRO A 148 -1.32 -7.07 25.95
N PRO A 149 -1.97 -8.07 26.58
CA PRO A 149 -1.43 -8.74 27.76
C PRO A 149 -0.03 -9.30 27.52
N VAL A 150 0.84 -9.28 28.55
CA VAL A 150 2.24 -9.71 28.43
C VAL A 150 2.37 -11.14 27.90
N ALA A 151 1.46 -12.03 28.29
CA ALA A 151 1.42 -13.43 27.83
C ALA A 151 1.25 -13.58 26.31
N ALA A 152 0.65 -12.59 25.62
CA ALA A 152 0.44 -12.61 24.18
C ALA A 152 1.61 -11.99 23.39
N ARG A 153 2.59 -11.38 24.07
CA ARG A 153 3.70 -10.66 23.43
C ARG A 153 4.75 -11.66 22.90
N PRO A 154 5.42 -11.34 21.78
CA PRO A 154 6.42 -12.24 21.20
C PRO A 154 7.63 -12.37 22.14
N LYS A 155 8.00 -13.62 22.45
CA LYS A 155 9.21 -13.96 23.23
C LYS A 155 10.46 -14.08 22.36
N ARG A 156 10.31 -13.99 21.05
CA ARG A 156 11.39 -14.11 20.08
C ARG A 156 11.10 -13.24 18.87
N LEU A 157 12.06 -12.40 18.48
CA LEU A 157 12.00 -11.60 17.25
C LEU A 157 13.30 -11.73 16.46
N THR A 158 13.18 -11.64 15.15
CA THR A 158 14.34 -11.56 14.25
C THR A 158 14.94 -10.14 14.23
N VAL A 159 16.21 -9.99 13.89
CA VAL A 159 16.87 -8.68 13.75
C VAL A 159 16.10 -7.75 12.80
N THR A 160 15.60 -8.26 11.68
CA THR A 160 14.74 -7.50 10.76
C THR A 160 13.46 -7.01 11.43
N GLU A 161 12.86 -7.82 12.32
CA GLU A 161 11.67 -7.42 13.07
C GLU A 161 11.98 -6.44 14.21
N ILE A 162 13.20 -6.44 14.75
CA ILE A 162 13.61 -5.43 15.72
C ILE A 162 13.58 -4.03 15.09
N GLU A 163 14.01 -3.89 13.83
CA GLU A 163 13.90 -2.61 13.13
C GLU A 163 12.45 -2.12 13.07
N HIS A 164 11.52 -3.00 12.70
CA HIS A 164 10.09 -2.71 12.74
C HIS A 164 9.64 -2.40 14.16
N TRP A 165 10.08 -3.13 15.18
CA TRP A 165 9.66 -2.91 16.55
C TRP A 165 10.10 -1.55 17.11
N LEU A 166 11.30 -1.09 16.75
CA LEU A 166 11.80 0.22 17.15
C LEU A 166 11.07 1.36 16.42
N ARG A 167 10.76 1.17 15.12
CA ARG A 167 10.14 2.19 14.27
C ARG A 167 8.62 2.25 14.42
N ASP A 168 7.98 1.10 14.29
CA ASP A 168 6.54 0.89 14.19
C ASP A 168 6.12 -0.38 14.97
N PRO A 169 6.07 -0.32 16.32
CA PRO A 169 5.62 -1.42 17.16
C PRO A 169 4.28 -1.99 16.71
N TYR A 170 3.36 -1.17 16.17
CA TYR A 170 2.08 -1.65 15.67
C TYR A 170 2.21 -2.78 14.65
N THR A 171 3.25 -2.78 13.81
CA THR A 171 3.56 -3.91 12.91
C THR A 171 3.77 -5.22 13.69
N ILE A 172 4.49 -5.18 14.81
CA ILE A 172 4.70 -6.37 15.67
C ILE A 172 3.39 -6.81 16.32
N TYR A 173 2.55 -5.86 16.76
CA TYR A 173 1.23 -6.17 17.29
C TYR A 173 0.34 -6.86 16.25
N ALA A 174 0.21 -6.30 15.05
CA ALA A 174 -0.64 -6.89 14.01
C ALA A 174 -0.11 -8.26 13.56
N LYS A 175 1.20 -8.37 13.29
CA LYS A 175 1.81 -9.58 12.74
C LYS A 175 1.92 -10.72 13.75
N HIS A 176 2.37 -10.46 14.98
CA HIS A 176 2.69 -11.52 15.95
C HIS A 176 1.60 -11.75 16.99
N ILE A 177 0.84 -10.71 17.33
CA ILE A 177 -0.16 -10.78 18.41
C ILE A 177 -1.54 -11.04 17.82
N LEU A 178 -1.98 -10.22 16.86
CA LEU A 178 -3.24 -10.46 16.14
C LEU A 178 -3.12 -11.55 15.06
N LYS A 179 -1.89 -11.84 14.61
CA LYS A 179 -1.60 -12.84 13.56
C LYS A 179 -2.30 -12.52 12.24
N ILE A 180 -2.37 -11.24 11.92
CA ILE A 180 -2.89 -10.75 10.64
C ILE A 180 -1.71 -10.61 9.70
N GLY A 181 -1.82 -11.21 8.51
CA GLY A 181 -0.88 -11.04 7.41
C GLY A 181 -1.54 -10.30 6.26
N ALA A 182 -0.78 -9.46 5.58
CA ALA A 182 -1.20 -8.94 4.29
C ALA A 182 -1.32 -10.10 3.29
N LEU A 183 -2.38 -10.08 2.51
CA LEU A 183 -2.51 -11.01 1.39
C LEU A 183 -1.74 -10.45 0.20
N ASP A 184 -1.02 -11.31 -0.50
CA ASP A 184 -0.38 -10.93 -1.75
C ASP A 184 -1.47 -10.51 -2.75
N PRO A 185 -1.33 -9.36 -3.43
CA PRO A 185 -2.31 -8.95 -4.41
C PRO A 185 -2.27 -9.89 -5.62
N VAL A 186 -3.45 -10.16 -6.17
CA VAL A 186 -3.60 -11.07 -7.31
C VAL A 186 -2.96 -10.47 -8.54
N ASP A 187 -2.14 -11.26 -9.24
CA ASP A 187 -1.52 -10.90 -10.52
C ASP A 187 -0.65 -9.63 -10.45
N THR A 188 0.08 -9.47 -9.33
CA THR A 188 0.99 -8.34 -9.15
C THR A 188 2.29 -8.58 -9.93
N PRO A 189 2.67 -7.68 -10.86
CA PRO A 189 3.96 -7.78 -11.53
C PRO A 189 5.11 -7.70 -10.52
N PRO A 190 6.24 -8.40 -10.76
CA PRO A 190 7.37 -8.40 -9.84
C PRO A 190 7.90 -6.98 -9.58
N GLY A 191 8.05 -6.64 -8.30
CA GLY A 191 8.48 -5.33 -7.84
C GLY A 191 9.95 -5.26 -7.40
N ALA A 192 10.34 -4.10 -6.86
CA ALA A 192 11.69 -3.89 -6.36
C ALA A 192 12.10 -4.88 -5.24
N ARG A 193 11.13 -5.35 -4.45
CA ARG A 193 11.33 -6.37 -3.41
C ARG A 193 11.72 -7.71 -4.02
N ASP A 194 11.00 -8.16 -5.05
CA ASP A 194 11.27 -9.41 -5.75
C ASP A 194 12.64 -9.40 -6.43
N ARG A 195 13.01 -8.26 -7.04
CA ARG A 195 14.37 -8.03 -7.55
C ARG A 195 15.42 -8.22 -6.45
N GLY A 196 15.14 -7.69 -5.26
CA GLY A 196 15.97 -7.87 -4.07
C GLY A 196 16.17 -9.35 -3.76
N THR A 197 15.06 -10.08 -3.62
CA THR A 197 15.04 -11.51 -3.28
C THR A 197 15.84 -12.35 -4.27
N VAL A 198 15.61 -12.21 -5.59
CA VAL A 198 16.31 -13.06 -6.59
C VAL A 198 17.82 -12.78 -6.65
N ILE A 199 18.23 -11.52 -6.43
CA ILE A 199 19.66 -11.16 -6.38
C ILE A 199 20.30 -11.72 -5.11
N HIS A 200 19.64 -11.56 -3.96
CA HIS A 200 20.11 -12.14 -2.70
C HIS A 200 20.25 -13.65 -2.78
N GLU A 201 19.25 -14.34 -3.32
CA GLU A 201 19.26 -15.79 -3.47
C GLU A 201 20.43 -16.26 -4.35
N ALA A 202 20.65 -15.62 -5.50
CA ALA A 202 21.76 -15.98 -6.39
C ALA A 202 23.14 -15.78 -5.71
N ILE A 203 23.32 -14.66 -4.99
CA ILE A 203 24.57 -14.37 -4.27
C ILE A 203 24.75 -15.30 -3.07
N GLY A 204 23.70 -15.54 -2.28
CA GLY A 204 23.72 -16.45 -1.14
C GLY A 204 24.04 -17.88 -1.57
N ASN A 205 23.41 -18.38 -2.64
CA ASN A 205 23.71 -19.69 -3.20
C ASN A 205 25.17 -19.79 -3.69
N PHE A 206 25.71 -18.73 -4.29
CA PHE A 206 27.11 -18.70 -4.72
C PHE A 206 28.07 -18.73 -3.54
N THR A 207 27.84 -17.88 -2.53
CA THR A 207 28.73 -17.78 -1.36
C THR A 207 28.67 -19.02 -0.50
N GLN A 208 27.51 -19.69 -0.43
CA GLN A 208 27.36 -20.99 0.21
C GLN A 208 28.06 -22.11 -0.56
N LYS A 209 27.80 -22.23 -1.87
CA LYS A 209 28.36 -23.31 -2.70
C LYS A 209 29.88 -23.25 -2.80
N TYR A 210 30.44 -22.04 -2.85
CA TYR A 210 31.87 -21.80 -3.02
C TYR A 210 32.51 -21.24 -1.75
N ALA A 211 32.00 -21.54 -0.54
CA ALA A 211 32.53 -20.98 0.71
C ALA A 211 34.03 -21.25 0.90
N ASP A 212 34.49 -22.47 0.58
CA ASP A 212 35.89 -22.89 0.77
C ASP A 212 36.82 -22.38 -0.33
N ALA A 213 36.44 -22.55 -1.59
CA ALA A 213 37.26 -22.18 -2.75
C ALA A 213 36.41 -21.60 -3.87
N LEU A 214 36.93 -20.57 -4.53
CA LEU A 214 36.30 -20.01 -5.73
C LEU A 214 36.47 -20.96 -6.92
N PRO A 215 35.49 -21.01 -7.84
CA PRO A 215 35.64 -21.73 -9.09
C PRO A 215 36.61 -20.98 -10.02
N ASP A 216 37.11 -21.68 -11.05
CA ASP A 216 38.03 -21.09 -12.04
C ASP A 216 37.44 -19.89 -12.78
N ASP A 217 36.12 -19.93 -13.04
CA ASP A 217 35.35 -18.81 -13.57
C ASP A 217 34.20 -18.43 -12.63
N PRO A 218 34.43 -17.54 -11.65
CA PRO A 218 33.41 -17.07 -10.73
C PRO A 218 32.25 -16.35 -11.42
N VAL A 219 32.50 -15.68 -12.56
CA VAL A 219 31.47 -14.94 -13.29
C VAL A 219 30.50 -15.93 -13.94
N ALA A 220 31.01 -16.95 -14.63
CA ALA A 220 30.17 -17.98 -15.23
C ALA A 220 29.37 -18.75 -14.17
N ALA A 221 30.02 -19.14 -13.07
CA ALA A 221 29.37 -19.86 -11.98
C ALA A 221 28.24 -19.05 -11.32
N LEU A 222 28.47 -17.77 -11.02
CA LEU A 222 27.44 -16.89 -10.46
C LEU A 222 26.33 -16.58 -11.47
N THR A 223 26.68 -16.47 -12.76
CA THR A 223 25.67 -16.29 -13.82
C THR A 223 24.74 -17.51 -13.90
N ALA A 224 25.27 -18.73 -13.83
CA ALA A 224 24.45 -19.94 -13.83
C ALA A 224 23.49 -20.01 -12.62
N LEU A 225 23.97 -19.73 -11.41
CA LEU A 225 23.11 -19.65 -10.21
C LEU A 225 22.05 -18.54 -10.33
N GLY A 226 22.41 -17.42 -10.97
CA GLY A 226 21.45 -16.37 -11.30
C GLY A 226 20.37 -16.83 -12.28
N GLN A 227 20.69 -17.67 -13.27
CA GLN A 227 19.67 -18.20 -14.20
C GLN A 227 18.62 -19.02 -13.45
N GLU A 228 19.05 -19.81 -12.46
CA GLU A 228 18.16 -20.60 -11.60
C GLU A 228 17.29 -19.69 -10.71
N ALA A 229 17.89 -18.71 -10.02
CA ALA A 229 17.18 -17.78 -9.15
C ALA A 229 16.18 -16.88 -9.89
N PHE A 230 16.47 -16.52 -11.15
CA PHE A 230 15.59 -15.70 -11.98
C PHE A 230 14.49 -16.52 -12.69
N LYS A 231 14.50 -17.85 -12.61
CA LYS A 231 13.52 -18.71 -13.29
C LYS A 231 12.05 -18.35 -13.00
N PRO A 232 11.65 -17.98 -11.76
CA PRO A 232 10.27 -17.54 -11.49
C PRO A 232 9.86 -16.27 -12.25
N LEU A 233 10.81 -15.50 -12.79
CA LEU A 233 10.57 -14.29 -13.56
C LEU A 233 10.43 -14.56 -15.07
N ASP A 234 10.51 -15.82 -15.51
CA ASP A 234 10.35 -16.17 -16.94
C ASP A 234 8.94 -15.88 -17.44
N ASP A 235 7.93 -15.89 -16.55
CA ASP A 235 6.56 -15.47 -16.85
C ASP A 235 6.43 -13.95 -17.07
N TYR A 236 7.47 -13.16 -16.74
CA TYR A 236 7.52 -11.70 -16.85
C TYR A 236 8.71 -11.26 -17.71
N PRO A 237 8.67 -11.50 -19.04
CA PRO A 237 9.82 -11.31 -19.93
C PRO A 237 10.35 -9.87 -19.94
N GLU A 238 9.49 -8.86 -19.81
CA GLU A 238 9.87 -7.45 -19.71
C GLU A 238 10.66 -7.15 -18.43
N THR A 239 10.23 -7.70 -17.30
CA THR A 239 10.92 -7.56 -16.01
C THR A 239 12.29 -8.22 -16.08
N ARG A 240 12.35 -9.46 -16.59
CA ARG A 240 13.59 -10.20 -16.77
C ARG A 240 14.54 -9.46 -17.70
N ALA A 241 14.06 -8.92 -18.82
CA ALA A 241 14.88 -8.17 -19.77
C ALA A 241 15.56 -6.94 -19.14
N PHE A 242 14.93 -6.31 -18.14
CA PHE A 242 15.52 -5.16 -17.45
C PHE A 242 16.47 -5.56 -16.30
N TRP A 243 16.13 -6.62 -15.55
CA TRP A 243 16.89 -7.00 -14.35
C TRP A 243 18.05 -7.94 -14.66
N TRP A 244 17.94 -8.81 -15.67
CA TRP A 244 18.99 -9.76 -16.02
C TRP A 244 20.32 -9.07 -16.42
N PRO A 245 20.33 -8.02 -17.28
CA PRO A 245 21.58 -7.31 -17.58
C PRO A 245 22.19 -6.61 -16.37
N ARG A 246 21.36 -6.14 -15.43
CA ARG A 246 21.83 -5.57 -14.15
C ARG A 246 22.50 -6.64 -13.28
N PHE A 247 21.89 -7.81 -13.18
CA PHE A 247 22.47 -8.95 -12.49
C PHE A 247 23.80 -9.39 -13.13
N GLN A 248 23.90 -9.46 -14.46
CA GLN A 248 25.17 -9.80 -15.12
C GLN A 248 26.29 -8.80 -14.84
N ARG A 249 25.96 -7.51 -14.63
CA ARG A 249 26.94 -6.51 -14.17
C ARG A 249 27.32 -6.73 -12.70
N ILE A 250 26.35 -7.04 -11.85
CA ILE A 250 26.59 -7.43 -10.46
C ILE A 250 27.51 -8.65 -10.42
N ALA A 251 27.25 -9.69 -11.21
CA ALA A 251 28.03 -10.92 -11.20
C ALA A 251 29.51 -10.69 -11.55
N ARG A 252 29.76 -9.91 -12.61
CA ARG A 252 31.12 -9.50 -13.01
C ARG A 252 31.83 -8.70 -11.93
N TRP A 253 31.15 -7.73 -11.35
CA TRP A 253 31.72 -6.88 -10.31
C TRP A 253 31.99 -7.66 -9.02
N PHE A 254 31.01 -8.45 -8.58
CA PHE A 254 31.08 -9.26 -7.37
C PHE A 254 32.18 -10.31 -7.45
N ALA A 255 32.35 -10.97 -8.59
CA ALA A 255 33.44 -11.93 -8.81
C ALA A 255 34.83 -11.30 -8.55
N GLY A 256 35.08 -10.11 -9.09
CA GLY A 256 36.35 -9.40 -8.88
C GLY A 256 36.54 -8.95 -7.42
N TRP A 257 35.49 -8.39 -6.81
CA TRP A 257 35.51 -7.99 -5.42
C TRP A 257 35.72 -9.18 -4.47
N GLU A 258 35.04 -10.30 -4.74
CA GLU A 258 35.09 -11.53 -3.93
C GLU A 258 36.48 -12.16 -3.98
N ALA A 259 37.11 -12.24 -5.16
CA ALA A 259 38.47 -12.74 -5.31
C ALA A 259 39.47 -11.91 -4.48
N ALA A 260 39.35 -10.58 -4.51
CA ALA A 260 40.19 -9.69 -3.71
C ALA A 260 39.91 -9.83 -2.20
N ARG A 261 38.63 -9.90 -1.81
CA ARG A 261 38.21 -9.97 -0.40
C ARG A 261 38.68 -11.25 0.28
N ARG A 262 38.65 -12.40 -0.42
CA ARG A 262 39.10 -13.69 0.12
C ARG A 262 40.56 -13.73 0.51
N ALA A 263 41.41 -12.86 -0.03
CA ALA A 263 42.79 -12.77 0.39
C ALA A 263 42.95 -12.48 1.90
N SER A 264 41.96 -11.83 2.53
CA SER A 264 41.96 -11.48 3.96
C SER A 264 41.13 -12.43 4.82
N ALA A 265 40.27 -13.26 4.23
CA ALA A 265 39.41 -14.20 4.93
C ALA A 265 40.15 -15.52 5.24
N ALA A 266 39.99 -16.02 6.47
CA ALA A 266 40.45 -17.33 6.90
C ALA A 266 39.32 -18.37 6.91
N ALA A 267 38.07 -17.94 7.13
CA ALA A 267 36.87 -18.79 7.00
C ALA A 267 35.66 -17.92 6.63
N ILE A 268 34.70 -18.49 5.91
CA ILE A 268 33.46 -17.84 5.50
C ILE A 268 32.29 -18.70 5.98
N PHE A 269 31.37 -18.09 6.72
CA PHE A 269 30.13 -18.68 7.18
C PHE A 269 28.98 -17.94 6.49
N THR A 270 28.15 -18.64 5.75
CA THR A 270 27.06 -18.05 4.96
C THR A 270 25.72 -18.57 5.44
N GLU A 271 24.69 -17.74 5.29
CA GLU A 271 23.30 -18.10 5.60
C GLU A 271 23.11 -18.70 7.01
N THR A 272 23.99 -18.30 7.94
CA THR A 272 24.11 -18.94 9.24
C THR A 272 23.10 -18.32 10.20
N ARG A 273 22.41 -19.18 10.95
CA ARG A 273 21.44 -18.77 11.96
C ARG A 273 22.11 -18.60 13.30
N GLY A 274 21.73 -17.55 14.02
CA GLY A 274 22.20 -17.29 15.37
C GLY A 274 21.08 -16.80 16.28
N GLU A 275 21.21 -17.08 17.57
CA GLU A 275 20.23 -16.68 18.57
C GLU A 275 20.90 -16.41 19.92
N ILE A 276 20.42 -15.38 20.62
CA ILE A 276 20.88 -15.03 21.98
C ILE A 276 19.70 -14.71 22.89
N ALA A 277 19.88 -14.92 24.19
CA ALA A 277 19.01 -14.37 25.21
C ALA A 277 19.33 -12.89 25.42
N VAL A 278 18.35 -12.00 25.24
CA VAL A 278 18.51 -10.56 25.55
C VAL A 278 18.08 -10.30 26.99
N THR A 279 16.96 -10.91 27.38
CA THR A 279 16.43 -11.02 28.75
C THR A 279 16.06 -12.50 29.02
N PRO A 280 15.67 -12.87 30.26
CA PRO A 280 15.21 -14.24 30.55
C PRO A 280 14.05 -14.70 29.65
N ASP A 281 13.13 -13.79 29.31
CA ASP A 281 11.90 -14.07 28.59
C ASP A 281 11.92 -13.67 27.10
N PHE A 282 13.01 -13.04 26.64
CA PHE A 282 13.11 -12.53 25.26
C PHE A 282 14.41 -12.97 24.56
N ARG A 283 14.25 -13.51 23.36
CA ARG A 283 15.32 -13.99 22.48
C ARG A 283 15.42 -13.13 21.23
N LEU A 284 16.65 -12.79 20.84
CA LEU A 284 16.96 -12.19 19.55
C LEU A 284 17.51 -13.26 18.61
N ALA A 285 16.94 -13.36 17.42
CA ALA A 285 17.43 -14.26 16.38
C ALA A 285 17.88 -13.50 15.12
N ALA A 286 18.82 -14.07 14.39
CA ALA A 286 19.27 -13.56 13.10
C ALA A 286 19.57 -14.69 12.12
N ARG A 287 19.54 -14.33 10.84
CA ARG A 287 20.15 -15.08 9.75
C ARG A 287 21.09 -14.10 9.07
N ALA A 288 22.39 -14.28 9.25
CA ALA A 288 23.39 -13.42 8.64
C ALA A 288 23.66 -13.93 7.21
N ASP A 289 23.66 -13.03 6.23
CA ASP A 289 23.99 -13.35 4.84
C ASP A 289 25.41 -13.94 4.78
N ARG A 290 26.38 -13.24 5.40
CA ARG A 290 27.78 -13.68 5.46
C ARG A 290 28.52 -13.16 6.68
N ILE A 291 29.22 -14.06 7.36
CA ILE A 291 30.18 -13.77 8.42
C ILE A 291 31.55 -14.29 7.98
N GLU A 292 32.58 -13.48 8.10
CA GLU A 292 33.95 -13.86 7.76
C GLU A 292 34.80 -13.86 9.01
N ARG A 293 35.59 -14.91 9.23
CA ARG A 293 36.72 -14.85 10.16
C ARG A 293 37.94 -14.41 9.38
N LEU A 294 38.54 -13.29 9.75
CA LEU A 294 39.75 -12.75 9.13
C LEU A 294 41.00 -13.52 9.62
N LYS A 295 42.11 -13.36 8.88
CA LYS A 295 43.41 -13.98 9.23
C LYS A 295 43.98 -13.53 10.58
N ASP A 296 43.58 -12.37 11.08
CA ASP A 296 43.95 -11.87 12.41
C ASP A 296 43.03 -12.40 13.53
N GLY A 297 42.05 -13.24 13.20
CA GLY A 297 41.12 -13.86 14.15
C GLY A 297 39.86 -13.04 14.44
N ARG A 298 39.76 -11.78 13.99
CA ARG A 298 38.56 -10.96 14.14
C ARG A 298 37.51 -11.32 13.09
N TYR A 299 36.28 -10.86 13.29
CA TYR A 299 35.13 -11.19 12.43
C TYR A 299 34.62 -9.98 11.66
N ALA A 300 34.21 -10.18 10.42
CA ALA A 300 33.47 -9.20 9.63
C ALA A 300 32.05 -9.71 9.37
N VAL A 301 31.06 -8.84 9.51
CA VAL A 301 29.65 -9.15 9.20
C VAL A 301 29.24 -8.39 7.94
N LEU A 302 28.70 -9.12 6.98
CA LEU A 302 28.31 -8.60 5.68
C LEU A 302 26.82 -8.87 5.44
N ASP A 303 26.12 -7.84 5.00
CA ASP A 303 24.73 -7.90 4.54
C ASP A 303 24.63 -7.36 3.10
N TYR A 304 24.00 -8.11 2.22
CA TYR A 304 23.80 -7.70 0.84
C TYR A 304 22.62 -6.72 0.76
N LYS A 305 22.69 -5.70 -0.09
CA LYS A 305 21.56 -4.76 -0.31
C LYS A 305 21.45 -4.37 -1.77
N THR A 306 20.27 -4.52 -2.36
CA THR A 306 20.02 -4.03 -3.74
C THR A 306 19.63 -2.53 -3.77
N GLY A 307 19.18 -2.00 -2.64
CA GLY A 307 18.81 -0.58 -2.44
C GLY A 307 19.97 0.31 -2.00
N GLN A 308 19.65 1.43 -1.35
CA GLN A 308 20.65 2.25 -0.65
C GLN A 308 20.86 1.68 0.75
N PRO A 309 22.11 1.35 1.16
CA PRO A 309 22.39 0.98 2.53
C PRO A 309 22.13 2.15 3.49
N PRO A 310 21.85 1.86 4.78
CA PRO A 310 21.74 2.88 5.82
C PRO A 310 23.05 3.66 5.99
N THR A 311 22.95 4.96 6.26
CA THR A 311 24.11 5.82 6.55
C THR A 311 24.75 5.49 7.92
N ASN A 312 26.02 5.87 8.11
CA ASN A 312 26.71 5.67 9.40
C ASN A 312 25.95 6.33 10.57
N ARG A 313 25.32 7.49 10.31
CA ARG A 313 24.49 8.19 11.29
C ARG A 313 23.24 7.40 11.67
N GLU A 314 22.56 6.78 10.70
CA GLU A 314 21.36 5.96 10.95
C GLU A 314 21.70 4.70 11.76
N VAL A 315 22.80 4.01 11.41
CA VAL A 315 23.26 2.83 12.16
C VAL A 315 23.65 3.21 13.59
N LYS A 316 24.46 4.27 13.78
CA LYS A 316 24.89 4.75 15.11
C LYS A 316 23.71 5.24 15.98
N ALA A 317 22.72 5.88 15.36
CA ALA A 317 21.49 6.30 16.03
C ALA A 317 20.55 5.12 16.38
N GLY A 318 20.86 3.89 15.96
CA GLY A 318 20.05 2.71 16.18
C GLY A 318 18.79 2.65 15.31
N LEU A 319 18.74 3.42 14.22
CA LEU A 319 17.61 3.44 13.28
C LEU A 319 17.66 2.25 12.32
N ALA A 320 18.85 1.74 12.02
CA ALA A 320 19.08 0.54 11.23
C ALA A 320 20.01 -0.41 12.00
N PRO A 321 19.49 -1.13 13.00
CA PRO A 321 20.31 -1.89 13.96
C PRO A 321 20.75 -3.25 13.43
N GLN A 322 20.56 -3.57 12.15
CA GLN A 322 20.72 -4.92 11.63
C GLN A 322 22.12 -5.49 11.89
N LEU A 323 23.15 -4.88 11.27
CA LEU A 323 24.53 -5.34 11.42
C LEU A 323 25.07 -5.22 12.85
N THR A 324 24.66 -4.21 13.61
CA THR A 324 25.12 -4.05 15.01
C THR A 324 24.53 -5.14 15.92
N LEU A 325 23.29 -5.55 15.69
CA LEU A 325 22.68 -6.66 16.43
C LEU A 325 23.22 -8.03 15.99
N GLU A 326 23.50 -8.24 14.70
CA GLU A 326 24.22 -9.44 14.25
C GLU A 326 25.63 -9.51 14.86
N GLY A 327 26.33 -8.38 14.92
CA GLY A 327 27.59 -8.25 15.65
C GLY A 327 27.44 -8.61 17.14
N ALA A 328 26.36 -8.19 17.79
CA ALA A 328 26.11 -8.56 19.18
C ALA A 328 25.90 -10.06 19.36
N ILE A 329 25.19 -10.72 18.44
CA ILE A 329 25.01 -12.19 18.44
C ILE A 329 26.37 -12.89 18.31
N ILE A 330 27.26 -12.41 17.42
CA ILE A 330 28.64 -12.92 17.30
C ILE A 330 29.38 -12.80 18.63
N ARG A 331 29.38 -11.61 19.24
CA ARG A 331 30.10 -11.34 20.49
C ARG A 331 29.60 -12.20 21.65
N GLN A 332 28.33 -12.55 21.67
CA GLN A 332 27.71 -13.42 22.68
C GLN A 332 27.82 -14.92 22.33
N GLY A 333 28.46 -15.29 21.22
CA GLY A 333 28.60 -16.69 20.80
C GLY A 333 27.29 -17.34 20.34
N GLY A 334 26.34 -16.53 19.84
CA GLY A 334 25.02 -16.99 19.41
C GLY A 334 24.99 -17.67 18.04
N PHE A 335 26.06 -17.56 17.26
CA PHE A 335 26.22 -18.27 15.98
C PHE A 335 27.04 -19.55 16.18
N GLN A 336 26.64 -20.62 15.48
CA GLN A 336 27.35 -21.89 15.53
C GLN A 336 28.81 -21.73 15.06
N ASN A 337 29.74 -22.40 15.74
CA ASN A 337 31.18 -22.40 15.44
C ASN A 337 31.88 -21.03 15.57
N ILE A 338 31.23 -20.06 16.22
CA ILE A 338 31.82 -18.76 16.57
C ILE A 338 31.86 -18.65 18.10
N PRO A 339 33.06 -18.53 18.71
CA PRO A 339 33.18 -18.48 20.17
C PRO A 339 32.63 -17.17 20.74
N ALA A 340 32.08 -17.23 21.95
CA ALA A 340 31.76 -16.03 22.72
C ALA A 340 33.01 -15.19 22.96
N GLY A 341 32.86 -13.87 22.97
CA GLY A 341 33.96 -12.90 23.05
C GLY A 341 34.67 -12.64 21.72
N ALA A 342 34.19 -13.18 20.60
CA ALA A 342 34.69 -12.87 19.27
C ALA A 342 34.66 -11.34 18.99
N SER A 343 35.79 -10.77 18.57
CA SER A 343 35.90 -9.35 18.25
C SER A 343 35.56 -9.08 16.79
N LEU A 344 34.85 -7.98 16.55
CA LEU A 344 34.40 -7.50 15.25
C LEU A 344 35.44 -6.55 14.66
N ALA A 345 35.95 -6.88 13.48
CA ALA A 345 36.78 -6.01 12.68
C ALA A 345 35.95 -5.01 11.87
N GLU A 346 34.79 -5.42 11.37
CA GLU A 346 34.06 -4.67 10.36
C GLU A 346 32.58 -5.04 10.34
N LEU A 347 31.72 -4.03 10.17
CA LEU A 347 30.31 -4.17 9.81
C LEU A 347 30.15 -3.54 8.43
N LEU A 348 29.80 -4.34 7.42
CA LEU A 348 29.79 -3.91 6.03
C LEU A 348 28.46 -4.21 5.36
N TYR A 349 27.88 -3.20 4.73
CA TYR A 349 26.84 -3.45 3.73
C TYR A 349 27.49 -3.54 2.36
N LEU A 350 27.10 -4.54 1.57
CA LEU A 350 27.53 -4.67 0.19
C LEU A 350 26.39 -4.28 -0.73
N ARG A 351 26.46 -3.07 -1.29
CA ARG A 351 25.44 -2.56 -2.20
C ARG A 351 25.58 -3.20 -3.57
N LEU A 352 24.56 -3.91 -4.03
CA LEU A 352 24.49 -4.60 -5.32
C LEU A 352 23.33 -4.05 -6.16
N SER A 353 23.53 -2.87 -6.75
CA SER A 353 22.46 -2.17 -7.49
C SER A 353 22.37 -2.58 -8.97
N GLY A 354 23.47 -3.07 -9.55
CA GLY A 354 23.62 -3.30 -10.98
C GLY A 354 23.63 -2.02 -11.82
N GLY A 355 23.73 -0.84 -11.18
CA GLY A 355 23.95 0.45 -11.82
C GLY A 355 25.42 0.70 -12.14
N ASP A 356 25.83 1.97 -12.10
CA ASP A 356 27.24 2.38 -12.16
C ASP A 356 27.61 3.14 -10.86
N PRO A 357 28.49 2.57 -10.00
CA PRO A 357 29.10 1.25 -10.11
C PRO A 357 28.08 0.11 -9.86
N ALA A 358 28.35 -1.07 -10.44
CA ALA A 358 27.46 -2.23 -10.35
C ALA A 358 27.31 -2.77 -8.91
N GLY A 359 28.38 -2.68 -8.13
CA GLY A 359 28.33 -2.83 -6.69
C GLY A 359 29.30 -1.90 -5.98
N ARG A 360 29.15 -1.77 -4.67
CA ARG A 360 30.02 -0.94 -3.83
C ARG A 360 30.03 -1.47 -2.39
N PRO A 361 31.21 -1.74 -1.80
CA PRO A 361 31.32 -1.98 -0.37
C PRO A 361 31.08 -0.67 0.40
N ASP A 362 30.36 -0.78 1.50
CA ASP A 362 30.02 0.33 2.38
C ASP A 362 30.32 -0.07 3.84
N PRO A 363 31.63 -0.12 4.20
CA PRO A 363 32.05 -0.39 5.57
C PRO A 363 31.58 0.73 6.49
N LYS A 364 31.00 0.37 7.63
CA LYS A 364 30.50 1.35 8.59
C LYS A 364 31.64 1.88 9.46
N ASP A 365 31.87 3.17 9.30
CA ASP A 365 32.82 3.94 10.10
C ASP A 365 32.06 4.70 11.19
N PHE A 366 32.41 4.42 12.44
CA PHE A 366 31.79 5.02 13.61
C PHE A 366 32.64 6.15 14.24
N GLU A 367 33.77 6.50 13.61
CA GLU A 367 34.77 7.52 13.93
C GLU A 367 35.45 7.34 15.31
N LYS A 368 34.64 7.32 16.37
CA LYS A 368 35.06 7.36 17.78
C LYS A 368 34.68 6.10 18.55
N SER A 369 34.17 5.08 17.87
CA SER A 369 33.81 3.81 18.47
C SER A 369 34.16 2.66 17.55
N SER A 370 34.44 1.51 18.16
CA SER A 370 34.72 0.28 17.41
C SER A 370 33.42 -0.42 17.01
N PRO A 371 33.45 -1.31 16.00
CA PRO A 371 32.35 -2.22 15.71
C PRO A 371 31.87 -3.02 16.93
N ASP A 372 32.80 -3.42 17.80
CA ASP A 372 32.50 -4.11 19.06
C ASP A 372 31.66 -3.25 20.01
N GLU A 373 32.06 -1.99 20.21
CA GLU A 373 31.33 -1.07 21.07
C GLU A 373 29.92 -0.76 20.55
N GLU A 374 29.76 -0.61 19.23
CA GLU A 374 28.44 -0.35 18.64
C GLU A 374 27.52 -1.57 18.71
N ALA A 375 28.07 -2.78 18.60
CA ALA A 375 27.33 -4.02 18.85
C ALA A 375 26.88 -4.12 20.31
N ASP A 376 27.77 -3.84 21.27
CA ASP A 376 27.43 -3.87 22.70
C ASP A 376 26.36 -2.82 23.04
N LYS A 377 26.51 -1.58 22.52
CA LYS A 377 25.50 -0.52 22.68
C LYS A 377 24.15 -0.92 22.08
N ALA A 378 24.14 -1.56 20.92
CA ALA A 378 22.89 -2.00 20.28
C ALA A 378 22.18 -3.06 21.12
N LEU A 379 22.92 -4.01 21.72
CA LEU A 379 22.35 -5.02 22.61
C LEU A 379 21.76 -4.41 23.88
N VAL A 380 22.46 -3.45 24.51
CA VAL A 380 21.94 -2.73 25.69
C VAL A 380 20.64 -2.00 25.36
N ARG A 381 20.60 -1.25 24.25
CA ARG A 381 19.38 -0.55 23.80
C ARG A 381 18.24 -1.54 23.53
N LEU A 382 18.52 -2.68 22.91
CA LEU A 382 17.51 -3.71 22.67
C LEU A 382 16.97 -4.30 23.98
N ARG A 383 17.84 -4.50 24.99
CA ARG A 383 17.41 -4.95 26.31
C ARG A 383 16.43 -3.95 26.96
N GLU A 384 16.76 -2.66 26.95
CA GLU A 384 15.88 -1.60 27.47
C GLU A 384 14.52 -1.59 26.77
N VAL A 385 14.51 -1.79 25.45
CA VAL A 385 13.27 -1.90 24.66
C VAL A 385 12.47 -3.13 25.08
N ALA A 386 13.11 -4.29 25.19
CA ALA A 386 12.45 -5.52 25.62
C ALA A 386 11.85 -5.41 27.03
N GLU A 387 12.58 -4.80 27.96
CA GLU A 387 12.10 -4.54 29.33
C GLU A 387 10.92 -3.57 29.33
N LYS A 388 10.96 -2.49 28.54
CA LYS A 388 9.83 -1.56 28.38
C LYS A 388 8.58 -2.29 27.87
N PHE A 389 8.73 -3.15 26.88
CA PHE A 389 7.63 -3.97 26.34
C PHE A 389 7.33 -5.22 27.20
N ALA A 390 7.93 -5.39 28.37
CA ALA A 390 7.44 -6.32 29.39
C ALA A 390 6.39 -5.69 30.31
N ILE A 391 6.28 -4.35 30.34
CA ILE A 391 5.28 -3.61 31.14
C ILE A 391 3.92 -3.63 30.42
N GLU A 392 2.86 -4.08 31.08
CA GLU A 392 1.55 -4.31 30.45
C GLU A 392 0.96 -3.05 29.81
N GLU A 393 1.16 -1.89 30.43
CA GLU A 393 0.66 -0.60 30.00
C GLU A 393 1.40 -0.03 28.77
N THR A 394 2.52 -0.63 28.36
CA THR A 394 3.29 -0.16 27.19
C THR A 394 2.49 -0.38 25.90
N PRO A 395 2.14 0.69 25.16
CA PRO A 395 1.32 0.57 23.97
C PRO A 395 2.17 0.25 22.73
N TYR A 396 1.61 -0.56 21.83
CA TYR A 396 2.15 -0.82 20.50
C TYR A 396 1.64 0.22 19.52
N GLN A 397 2.16 1.45 19.62
CA GLN A 397 1.78 2.57 18.75
C GLN A 397 2.38 2.43 17.36
N SER A 398 1.70 3.00 16.37
CA SER A 398 2.28 3.14 15.04
C SER A 398 3.17 4.39 14.97
N PHE A 399 4.34 4.25 14.32
CA PHE A 399 5.40 5.25 14.20
C PHE A 399 5.82 5.90 15.54
N THR A 400 6.89 5.39 16.14
CA THR A 400 7.41 5.91 17.43
C THR A 400 8.05 7.30 17.33
N ARG A 401 8.43 7.74 16.13
CA ARG A 401 9.01 9.07 15.88
C ARG A 401 8.42 9.69 14.61
N PRO A 402 8.15 11.02 14.58
CA PRO A 402 7.55 11.71 13.43
C PRO A 402 8.34 11.56 12.12
N GLN A 403 9.66 11.48 12.20
CA GLN A 403 10.56 11.34 11.05
C GLN A 403 10.30 10.08 10.19
N TRP A 404 9.58 9.10 10.72
CA TRP A 404 9.27 7.85 10.04
C TRP A 404 7.94 7.87 9.30
N VAL A 405 7.03 8.77 9.71
CA VAL A 405 5.70 8.92 9.12
C VAL A 405 5.86 9.37 7.66
N GLY A 406 5.25 8.65 6.73
CA GLY A 406 5.28 8.96 5.29
C GLY A 406 6.58 8.57 4.56
N ARG A 407 7.63 8.11 5.26
CA ARG A 407 8.87 7.59 4.63
C ARG A 407 8.83 6.10 4.37
N THR A 408 7.99 5.37 5.11
CA THR A 408 7.84 3.93 4.97
C THR A 408 6.36 3.60 5.07
N TYR A 409 5.86 2.83 4.10
CA TYR A 409 4.52 2.27 4.15
C TYR A 409 4.55 1.00 4.99
N SER A 410 3.61 0.88 5.93
CA SER A 410 3.34 -0.39 6.62
C SER A 410 2.06 -0.99 6.04
N ASP A 411 2.04 -2.30 5.83
CA ASP A 411 0.82 -3.01 5.40
C ASP A 411 -0.34 -2.80 6.41
N TYR A 412 -0.01 -2.39 7.63
CA TYR A 412 -0.95 -2.17 8.73
C TYR A 412 -1.31 -0.69 8.95
N ASP A 413 -0.85 0.23 8.10
CA ASP A 413 -1.13 1.68 8.24
C ASP A 413 -2.63 1.99 8.28
N HIS A 414 -3.41 1.22 7.52
CA HIS A 414 -4.88 1.32 7.50
C HIS A 414 -5.50 0.88 8.84
N LEU A 415 -5.02 -0.21 9.45
CA LEU A 415 -5.47 -0.67 10.77
C LEU A 415 -5.03 0.29 11.89
N ALA A 416 -3.84 0.86 11.75
CA ALA A 416 -3.33 1.90 12.62
C ALA A 416 -3.99 3.27 12.36
N ARG A 417 -4.89 3.37 11.37
CA ARG A 417 -5.63 4.59 10.99
C ARG A 417 -4.72 5.79 10.75
N VAL A 418 -3.52 5.56 10.21
CA VAL A 418 -2.46 6.58 10.08
C VAL A 418 -2.95 7.81 9.33
N LYS A 419 -3.76 7.63 8.28
CA LYS A 419 -4.33 8.74 7.48
C LYS A 419 -5.25 9.67 8.29
N GLU A 420 -5.80 9.20 9.41
CA GLU A 420 -6.78 9.98 10.19
C GLU A 420 -6.14 10.88 11.26
N TRP A 421 -4.91 10.58 11.68
CA TRP A 421 -4.23 11.34 12.73
C TRP A 421 -2.87 11.90 12.31
N SER A 422 -2.33 11.49 11.16
CA SER A 422 -1.10 12.07 10.62
C SER A 422 -1.41 13.22 9.65
N ALA A 423 -0.58 14.28 9.70
CA ALA A 423 -0.70 15.43 8.80
C ALA A 423 -0.46 15.10 7.31
N PHE A 424 0.01 13.89 7.00
CA PHE A 424 0.22 13.38 5.64
C PHE A 424 -1.00 12.64 5.06
N GLY A 425 -2.12 12.60 5.79
CA GLY A 425 -3.34 11.88 5.39
C GLY A 425 -4.38 12.70 4.62
N GLY A 426 -4.11 13.97 4.32
CA GLY A 426 -5.01 14.84 3.54
C GLY A 426 -4.54 14.97 2.09
N GLU A 427 -5.42 14.59 1.15
CA GLU A 427 -5.33 14.76 -0.30
C GLU A 427 -4.20 14.00 -1.03
N ASP A 428 -4.51 12.76 -1.41
CA ASP A 428 -3.99 12.16 -2.64
C ASP A 428 -5.20 11.97 -3.58
N ASP A 429 -5.76 13.10 -4.02
CA ASP A 429 -6.64 13.15 -5.18
C ASP A 429 -5.75 13.06 -6.43
N GLY A 430 -5.55 11.85 -6.92
CA GLY A 430 -5.06 11.60 -8.27
C GLY A 430 -3.67 11.00 -8.35
N VAL A 431 -3.63 9.68 -8.58
CA VAL A 431 -2.56 9.03 -9.32
C VAL A 431 -2.47 9.69 -10.71
N PRO A 432 -1.35 10.30 -11.13
CA PRO A 432 -1.00 10.38 -12.53
C PRO A 432 -0.36 9.05 -12.94
N GLU A 433 -0.88 8.49 -14.03
CA GLU A 433 -0.44 7.33 -14.85
C GLU A 433 0.82 6.54 -14.45
#